data_AF-A0A5C5TUE3-F1
#
_entry.id   AF-A0A5C5TUE3-F1
#
_cell.length_a   1.000
_cell.length_b   1.000
_cell.length_c   1.000
_cell.angle_alpha   90.00
_cell.angle_beta   90.00
_cell.angle_gamma   90.00
#
_symmetry.space_group_name_H-M   'P 1'
#
loop_
_entity.id
_entity.type
_entity.pdbx_description
1 polymer ?
#
loop_
_entity_poly.entity_id
_entity_poly.type
_entity_poly.pdbx_seq_one_letter_code
_entity_poly.pdbx_strand_id
1 'polypeptide(L)'
;MKQIIEAMNQEDSADVEAKRDWVKNHYEPHALDKYNTVEGKLALVDAILTNGWVSAADTLKLQCLGITFGDALAQHMGLDWVAVEDEYGRDPAL
;
A
#
# COMPACT_ATOMS: atom_id res chain seq x y z
N MET A 1 -12.94 -20.91 -9.57
CA MET A 1 -12.41 -19.56 -9.85
C MET A 1 -10.99 -19.73 -10.33
N LYS A 2 -10.61 -19.17 -11.49
CA LYS A 2 -9.26 -19.32 -12.06
C LYS A 2 -8.54 -18.00 -11.82
N GLN A 3 -7.46 -18.04 -11.04
CA GLN A 3 -6.59 -16.88 -10.81
C GLN A 3 -5.30 -17.06 -11.59
N ILE A 4 -4.77 -15.96 -12.11
CA ILE A 4 -3.44 -15.87 -12.71
C ILE A 4 -2.59 -15.06 -11.75
N ILE A 5 -1.47 -15.63 -11.29
CA ILE A 5 -0.54 -14.97 -10.37
C ILE A 5 0.78 -14.80 -11.10
N GLU A 6 1.26 -13.58 -11.20
CA GLU A 6 2.51 -13.26 -11.89
C GLU A 6 3.26 -12.09 -11.24
N ALA A 7 4.51 -11.88 -11.67
CA ALA A 7 5.26 -10.72 -11.25
C ALA A 7 4.56 -9.44 -11.70
N MET A 8 4.60 -8.40 -10.85
CA MET A 8 4.08 -7.09 -11.20
C MET A 8 4.76 -6.56 -12.46
N ASN A 9 3.95 -6.06 -13.39
CA ASN A 9 4.43 -5.35 -14.56
C ASN A 9 4.71 -3.87 -14.21
N GLN A 10 5.07 -3.06 -15.21
CA GLN A 10 5.39 -1.65 -15.01
C GLN A 10 4.18 -0.81 -14.56
N GLU A 11 2.98 -1.12 -15.05
CA GLU A 11 1.74 -0.42 -14.70
C GLU A 11 1.35 -0.74 -13.26
N ASP A 12 1.36 -2.03 -12.88
CA ASP A 12 1.11 -2.49 -11.51
C ASP A 12 2.06 -1.77 -10.52
N SER A 13 3.36 -1.73 -10.87
CA SER A 13 4.39 -1.11 -10.04
C SER A 13 4.20 0.40 -9.93
N ALA A 14 3.83 1.07 -11.02
CA ALA A 14 3.61 2.52 -11.02
C ALA A 14 2.38 2.92 -10.20
N ASP A 15 1.30 2.13 -10.29
CA ASP A 15 0.09 2.33 -9.50
C ASP A 15 0.34 2.11 -7.99
N VAL A 16 1.09 1.06 -7.64
CA VAL A 16 1.52 0.81 -6.25
C VAL A 16 2.38 1.97 -5.73
N GLU A 17 3.34 2.48 -6.50
CA GLU A 17 4.14 3.65 -6.08
C GLU A 17 3.30 4.92 -5.94
N ALA A 18 2.35 5.18 -6.82
CA ALA A 18 1.45 6.33 -6.68
C ALA A 18 0.63 6.26 -5.38
N LYS A 19 0.15 5.06 -5.03
CA LYS A 19 -0.54 4.78 -3.76
C LYS A 19 0.39 4.97 -2.55
N ARG A 20 1.63 4.50 -2.62
CA ARG A 20 2.67 4.72 -1.60
C ARG A 20 2.94 6.22 -1.40
N ASP A 21 3.14 6.96 -2.48
CA ASP A 21 3.46 8.38 -2.45
C ASP A 21 2.34 9.22 -1.84
N TRP A 22 1.08 8.87 -2.12
CA TRP A 22 -0.06 9.50 -1.45
C TRP A 22 0.02 9.37 0.07
N VAL A 23 0.40 8.20 0.59
CA VAL A 23 0.57 8.00 2.04
C VAL A 23 1.81 8.72 2.55
N LYS A 24 2.98 8.54 1.91
CA LYS A 24 4.26 9.18 2.28
C LYS A 24 4.14 10.70 2.44
N ASN A 25 3.35 11.36 1.59
CA ASN A 25 3.16 12.81 1.61
C ASN A 25 2.43 13.35 2.86
N HIS A 26 1.97 12.48 3.77
CA HIS A 26 1.49 12.88 5.09
C HIS A 26 2.63 13.06 6.12
N TYR A 27 3.85 12.65 5.79
CA TYR A 27 5.03 13.05 6.56
C TYR A 27 5.53 14.42 6.13
N GLU A 28 6.06 15.16 7.10
CA GLU A 28 6.91 16.32 6.82
C GLU A 28 8.16 15.89 6.04
N PRO A 29 8.70 16.71 5.13
CA PRO A 29 9.83 16.34 4.27
C PRO A 29 11.06 15.79 5.03
N HIS A 30 11.33 16.32 6.23
CA HIS A 30 12.46 15.91 7.06
C HIS A 30 12.24 14.58 7.80
N ALA A 31 11.02 14.01 7.74
CA ALA A 31 10.63 12.77 8.42
C ALA A 31 10.22 11.66 7.43
N LEU A 32 10.39 11.89 6.12
CA LEU A 32 10.07 10.90 5.07
C LEU A 32 10.84 9.59 5.22
N ASP A 33 12.03 9.63 5.80
CA ASP A 33 12.87 8.46 6.08
C ASP A 33 12.19 7.45 7.01
N LYS A 34 11.29 7.91 7.90
CA LYS A 34 10.51 7.04 8.79
C LYS A 34 9.66 6.04 8.02
N TYR A 35 9.16 6.41 6.84
CA TYR A 35 8.37 5.52 5.99
C TYR A 35 9.15 4.26 5.55
N ASN A 36 10.48 4.29 5.57
CA ASN A 36 11.30 3.12 5.20
C ASN A 36 11.29 2.01 6.27
N THR A 37 10.77 2.28 7.47
CA THR A 37 10.67 1.30 8.57
C THR A 37 9.29 0.68 8.65
N VAL A 38 9.18 -0.53 9.23
CA VAL A 38 7.88 -1.18 9.49
C VAL A 38 7.08 -0.31 10.47
N GLU A 39 7.73 0.14 11.54
CA GLU A 39 7.13 0.94 12.60
C GLU A 39 6.59 2.27 12.06
N GLY A 40 7.35 2.95 11.20
CA GLY A 40 6.92 4.21 10.59
C GLY A 40 5.70 4.03 9.68
N LYS A 41 5.68 3.00 8.82
CA LYS A 41 4.50 2.70 7.98
C LYS A 41 3.26 2.46 8.83
N LEU A 42 3.35 1.62 9.85
CA LEU A 42 2.22 1.30 10.72
C LEU A 42 1.76 2.50 11.56
N ALA A 43 2.69 3.28 12.11
CA ALA A 43 2.37 4.49 12.86
C ALA A 43 1.66 5.54 11.99
N LEU A 44 2.03 5.65 10.71
CA LEU A 44 1.38 6.57 9.79
C LEU A 44 -0.04 6.11 9.43
N VAL A 45 -0.22 4.82 9.13
CA VAL A 45 -1.56 4.24 8.88
C VAL A 45 -2.47 4.43 10.09
N ASP A 46 -1.98 4.12 11.29
CA ASP A 46 -2.71 4.32 12.54
C ASP A 46 -3.08 5.80 12.77
N ALA A 47 -2.15 6.73 12.54
CA ALA A 47 -2.41 8.15 12.67
C ALA A 47 -3.50 8.63 11.70
N ILE A 48 -3.46 8.22 10.43
CA ILE A 48 -4.46 8.60 9.42
C ILE A 48 -5.86 8.10 9.83
N LEU A 49 -5.95 6.85 10.29
CA LEU A 49 -7.21 6.24 10.71
C LEU A 49 -7.73 6.88 12.00
N THR A 50 -6.89 7.02 13.02
CA THR A 50 -7.26 7.58 14.33
C THR A 50 -7.73 9.04 14.23
N ASN A 51 -7.13 9.83 13.33
CA ASN A 51 -7.57 11.20 13.09
C ASN A 51 -8.79 11.31 12.13
N GLY A 52 -9.24 10.20 11.55
CA GLY A 52 -10.43 10.18 10.70
C GLY A 52 -10.27 10.93 9.37
N TRP A 53 -9.04 11.06 8.84
CA TRP A 53 -8.78 11.76 7.57
C TRP A 53 -9.26 10.99 6.34
N VAL A 54 -9.52 9.70 6.50
CA VAL A 54 -10.03 8.79 5.47
C VAL A 54 -11.35 8.19 5.96
N SER A 55 -12.42 8.35 5.17
CA SER A 55 -13.71 7.76 5.44
C SER A 55 -13.81 6.35 4.82
N ALA A 56 -14.76 5.55 5.32
CA ALA A 56 -15.04 4.21 4.77
C ALA A 56 -15.51 4.23 3.30
N ALA A 57 -15.96 5.39 2.79
CA ALA A 57 -16.39 5.56 1.41
C ALA A 57 -15.25 6.00 0.47
N ASP A 58 -14.08 6.38 1.01
CA ASP A 58 -12.92 6.79 0.22
C ASP A 58 -12.13 5.58 -0.30
N THR A 59 -12.73 4.78 -1.19
CA THR A 59 -12.16 3.51 -1.68
C THR A 59 -10.69 3.63 -2.10
N LEU A 60 -10.34 4.65 -2.89
CA LEU A 60 -8.96 4.84 -3.36
C LEU A 60 -8.00 5.13 -2.20
N LYS A 61 -8.39 5.95 -1.22
CA LYS A 61 -7.53 6.26 -0.07
C LYS A 61 -7.36 5.03 0.83
N LEU A 62 -8.43 4.25 1.01
CA LEU A 62 -8.36 2.97 1.74
C LEU A 62 -7.40 1.99 1.04
N GLN A 63 -7.41 1.94 -0.29
CA GLN A 63 -6.43 1.16 -1.05
C GLN A 63 -5.00 1.68 -0.85
N CYS A 64 -4.78 3.00 -0.80
CA CYS A 64 -3.46 3.56 -0.47
C CYS A 64 -2.97 3.10 0.92
N LEU A 65 -3.86 3.09 1.92
CA LEU A 65 -3.56 2.57 3.25
C LEU A 65 -3.27 1.06 3.21
N GLY A 66 -4.04 0.30 2.43
CA GLY A 66 -3.84 -1.14 2.22
C GLY A 66 -2.46 -1.46 1.63
N ILE A 67 -2.00 -0.71 0.62
CA ILE A 67 -0.65 -0.85 0.06
C ILE A 67 0.41 -0.58 1.13
N THR A 68 0.29 0.49 1.91
CA THR A 68 1.28 0.81 2.96
C THR A 68 1.30 -0.25 4.07
N PHE A 69 0.14 -0.79 4.44
CA PHE A 69 0.05 -1.91 5.37
C PHE A 69 0.68 -3.19 4.79
N GLY A 70 0.41 -3.48 3.52
CA GLY A 70 1.04 -4.57 2.78
C GLY A 70 2.57 -4.42 2.74
N ASP A 71 3.11 -3.22 2.49
CA ASP A 71 4.55 -2.97 2.51
C ASP A 71 5.18 -3.26 3.88
N ALA A 72 4.47 -2.91 4.97
CA ALA A 72 4.92 -3.25 6.31
C ALA A 72 4.94 -4.77 6.54
N LEU A 73 3.92 -5.49 6.05
CA LEU A 73 3.83 -6.94 6.13
C LEU A 73 4.93 -7.62 5.30
N ALA A 74 5.12 -7.19 4.05
CA ALA A 74 6.14 -7.69 3.14
C ALA A 74 7.54 -7.49 3.73
N GLN A 75 7.83 -6.31 4.27
CA GLN A 75 9.10 -6.03 4.94
C GLN A 75 9.30 -6.87 6.21
N HIS A 76 8.24 -7.09 7.01
CA HIS A 76 8.33 -7.85 8.25
C HIS A 76 8.47 -9.37 8.02
N MET A 77 7.77 -9.91 7.02
CA MET A 77 7.68 -11.35 6.77
C MET A 77 8.56 -11.83 5.61
N GLY A 78 9.19 -10.92 4.85
CA GLY A 78 9.97 -11.26 3.67
C GLY A 78 9.11 -11.75 2.50
N LEU A 79 7.96 -11.10 2.27
CA LEU A 79 7.06 -11.41 1.14
C LEU A 79 7.38 -10.51 -0.06
N ASP A 80 7.00 -10.98 -1.24
CA ASP A 80 7.13 -10.26 -2.49
C ASP A 80 5.75 -9.89 -3.04
N TRP A 81 5.63 -8.66 -3.57
CA TRP A 81 4.41 -8.24 -4.26
C TRP A 81 4.28 -8.95 -5.61
N VAL A 82 3.08 -9.46 -5.86
CA VAL A 82 2.65 -10.07 -7.13
C VAL A 82 1.41 -9.36 -7.66
N ALA A 83 1.11 -9.56 -8.93
CA ALA A 83 -0.19 -9.21 -9.48
C ALA A 83 -1.06 -10.47 -9.57
N VAL A 84 -2.31 -10.34 -9.14
CA VAL A 84 -3.34 -11.38 -9.26
C VAL A 84 -4.42 -10.88 -10.20
N GLU A 85 -4.69 -11.66 -11.24
CA GLU A 85 -5.78 -11.40 -12.17
C GLU A 85 -6.86 -12.48 -12.07
N ASP A 86 -8.11 -12.04 -11.91
CA ASP A 86 -9.31 -12.87 -11.87
C ASP A 86 -10.49 -12.22 -12.62
N GLU A 87 -11.71 -12.74 -12.46
CA GLU A 87 -12.90 -12.19 -13.13
C GLU A 87 -13.26 -10.74 -12.74
N TYR A 88 -12.71 -10.19 -11.66
CA TYR A 88 -12.99 -8.84 -11.19
C TYR A 88 -11.93 -7.82 -11.61
N GLY A 89 -10.76 -8.28 -12.04
CA GLY A 89 -9.69 -7.42 -12.51
C GLY A 89 -8.32 -7.93 -12.12
N ARG A 90 -7.35 -7.01 -12.17
CA ARG A 90 -5.96 -7.25 -11.86
C ARG A 90 -5.54 -6.31 -10.74
N ASP A 91 -5.10 -6.89 -9.62
CA ASP A 91 -4.74 -6.12 -8.43
C ASP A 91 -3.43 -6.65 -7.81
N PRO A 92 -2.66 -5.78 -7.13
CA PRO A 92 -1.47 -6.18 -6.40
C PRO A 92 -1.83 -6.96 -5.12
N ALA A 93 -1.06 -8.00 -4.82
CA ALA A 93 -1.21 -8.86 -3.63
C ALA A 93 0.16 -9.33 -3.07
N LEU A 94 0.13 -9.93 -1.89
CA LEU A 94 1.28 -10.54 -1.19
C LEU A 94 1.09 -12.06 -1.01
#